data_AF-A0A962IVF9-F1
#
_entry.id   AF-A0A962IVF9-F1
#
_cell.length_a   1.000
_cell.length_b   1.000
_cell.length_c   1.000
_cell.angle_alpha   90.00
_cell.angle_beta   90.00
_cell.angle_gamma   90.00
#
_symmetry.space_group_name_H-M   'P 1'
#
loop_
_entity.id
_entity.type
_entity.pdbx_description
1 polymer ?
#
loop_
_entity_poly.entity_id
_entity_poly.type
_entity_poly.pdbx_seq_one_letter_code
_entity_poly.pdbx_strand_id
1 'polypeptide(L)'
;VYSEEYYRLFEGYIAQRHQDGDMYPADPEQFESMFITSRPECHFLELRLGQQLVAVAAVDLLLDGLSAIYTFFEPALSKRSLGTLAVLLQIQTAARLEAPYVYLGYWISECRKMAYKSEYQPLEIYQQGKWHLLQEL
;
A
#
# COMPACT_ATOMS: atom_id res chain seq x y z
N VAL A 1 -5.14 3.78 15.37
CA VAL A 1 -6.28 3.34 16.23
C VAL A 1 -6.86 2.09 15.59
N TYR A 2 -7.16 1.05 16.37
CA TYR A 2 -7.76 -0.17 15.85
C TYR A 2 -9.19 0.08 15.34
N SER A 3 -9.53 -0.55 14.22
CA SER A 3 -10.86 -0.50 13.60
C SER A 3 -11.24 -1.91 13.16
N GLU A 4 -12.36 -2.40 13.68
CA GLU A 4 -12.89 -3.70 13.27
C GLU A 4 -13.28 -3.72 11.78
N GLU A 5 -13.71 -2.59 11.22
CA GLU A 5 -14.02 -2.44 9.79
C GLU A 5 -12.75 -2.65 8.94
N TYR A 6 -11.60 -2.16 9.40
CA TYR A 6 -10.32 -2.35 8.71
C TYR A 6 -9.88 -3.81 8.78
N TYR A 7 -9.95 -4.40 9.97
CA TYR A 7 -9.57 -5.81 10.16
C TYR A 7 -10.42 -6.74 9.29
N ARG A 8 -11.75 -6.57 9.24
CA ARG A 8 -12.62 -7.39 8.39
C ARG A 8 -12.29 -7.27 6.90
N LEU A 9 -11.98 -6.05 6.43
CA LEU A 9 -11.56 -5.85 5.04
C LEU A 9 -10.20 -6.51 4.76
N PHE A 10 -9.26 -6.40 5.70
CA PHE A 10 -7.95 -7.03 5.63
C PHE A 10 -8.07 -8.55 5.59
N GLU A 11 -8.82 -9.15 6.51
CA GLU A 11 -9.08 -10.59 6.59
C GLU A 11 -9.66 -11.13 5.28
N GLY A 12 -10.72 -10.50 4.76
CA GLY A 12 -11.32 -10.88 3.49
C GLY A 12 -10.37 -10.75 2.30
N TYR A 13 -9.51 -9.72 2.30
CA TYR A 13 -8.49 -9.52 1.28
C TYR A 13 -7.41 -10.62 1.32
N ILE A 14 -6.84 -10.90 2.50
CA ILE A 14 -5.83 -11.96 2.66
C ILE A 14 -6.40 -13.32 2.27
N ALA A 15 -7.59 -13.66 2.79
CA ALA A 15 -8.24 -14.93 2.51
C ALA A 15 -8.56 -15.16 1.02
N GLN A 16 -8.70 -14.11 0.21
CA GLN A 16 -9.00 -14.26 -1.23
C GLN A 16 -7.78 -14.06 -2.14
N ARG A 17 -6.79 -13.27 -1.73
CA ARG A 17 -5.67 -12.84 -2.60
C ARG A 17 -4.31 -13.39 -2.19
N HIS A 18 -4.14 -13.76 -0.92
CA HIS A 18 -2.85 -14.09 -0.31
C HIS A 18 -2.93 -15.32 0.59
N GLN A 19 -3.72 -16.33 0.21
CA GLN A 19 -3.76 -17.62 0.91
C GLN A 19 -2.40 -18.33 0.93
N ASP A 20 -1.53 -17.97 -0.01
CA ASP A 20 -0.17 -18.48 -0.19
C ASP A 20 0.90 -17.65 0.56
N GLY A 21 0.50 -16.62 1.32
CA GLY A 21 1.41 -15.68 1.98
C GLY A 21 1.47 -15.80 3.50
N ASP A 22 2.50 -15.21 4.09
CA ASP A 22 2.81 -15.29 5.54
C ASP A 22 1.78 -14.59 6.45
N MET A 23 0.82 -13.87 5.86
CA MET A 23 -0.29 -13.23 6.59
C MET A 23 -1.57 -14.08 6.58
N TYR A 24 -1.53 -15.29 6.04
CA TYR A 24 -2.68 -16.21 6.04
C TYR A 24 -2.48 -17.37 7.05
N PRO A 25 -3.51 -17.71 7.85
CA PRO A 25 -4.77 -16.98 8.03
C PRO A 25 -4.53 -15.61 8.68
N ALA A 26 -5.39 -14.63 8.38
CA ALA A 26 -5.28 -13.32 9.01
C ALA A 26 -5.51 -13.44 10.52
N ASP A 27 -4.68 -12.73 11.28
CA ASP A 27 -4.71 -12.73 12.74
C ASP A 27 -4.85 -11.28 13.25
N PRO A 28 -5.77 -10.99 14.19
CA PRO A 28 -5.96 -9.63 14.72
C PRO A 28 -4.74 -9.06 15.42
N GLU A 29 -3.99 -9.87 16.19
CA GLU A 29 -2.79 -9.40 16.89
C GLU A 29 -1.67 -9.08 15.89
N GLN A 30 -1.52 -9.89 14.84
CA GLN A 30 -0.59 -9.60 13.75
C GLN A 30 -0.98 -8.31 13.01
N PHE A 31 -2.28 -8.11 12.73
CA PHE A 31 -2.79 -6.89 12.10
C PHE A 31 -2.51 -5.64 12.95
N GLU A 32 -2.82 -5.70 14.24
CA GLU A 32 -2.55 -4.61 15.18
C GLU A 32 -1.05 -4.30 15.28
N SER A 33 -0.23 -5.34 15.40
CA SER A 33 1.22 -5.23 15.42
C SER A 33 1.76 -4.55 14.17
N MET A 34 1.28 -4.97 12.99
CA MET A 34 1.80 -4.51 11.71
C MET A 34 1.46 -3.04 11.41
N PHE A 35 0.24 -2.60 11.77
CA PHE A 35 -0.29 -1.31 11.31
C PHE A 35 -0.54 -0.28 12.43
N ILE A 36 -0.55 -0.68 13.70
CA ILE A 36 -1.02 0.19 14.79
C ILE A 36 0.01 0.28 15.90
N THR A 37 0.30 -0.82 16.60
CA THR A 37 1.11 -0.75 17.82
C THR A 37 2.60 -0.56 17.52
N SER A 38 3.12 -1.16 16.45
CA SER A 38 4.52 -0.96 16.03
C SER A 38 4.74 0.27 15.15
N ARG A 39 3.69 1.02 14.80
CA ARG A 39 3.75 2.14 13.85
C ARG A 39 2.86 3.31 14.29
N PRO A 40 3.27 4.09 15.31
CA PRO A 40 2.47 5.21 15.81
C PRO A 40 2.26 6.34 14.78
N GLU A 41 3.16 6.47 13.81
CA GLU A 41 3.11 7.45 12.71
C GLU A 41 2.38 6.92 11.47
N CYS A 42 1.79 5.71 11.53
CA CYS A 42 1.06 5.14 10.39
C CYS A 42 -0.30 5.82 10.24
N HIS A 43 -0.51 6.38 9.06
CA HIS A 43 -1.77 6.96 8.62
C HIS A 43 -2.53 5.98 7.72
N PHE A 44 -3.86 6.11 7.70
CA PHE A 44 -4.73 5.29 6.87
C PHE A 44 -5.48 6.18 5.88
N LEU A 45 -5.29 5.90 4.59
CA LEU A 45 -6.10 6.46 3.52
C LEU A 45 -7.28 5.53 3.25
N GLU A 46 -8.48 5.98 3.61
CA GLU A 46 -9.72 5.25 3.33
C GLU A 46 -10.26 5.57 1.94
N LEU A 47 -10.66 4.53 1.21
CA LEU A 47 -11.48 4.66 0.01
C LEU A 47 -12.87 4.11 0.32
N ARG A 48 -13.89 4.93 0.13
CA ARG A 48 -15.29 4.56 0.38
C ARG A 48 -16.15 4.66 -0.86
N LEU A 49 -17.09 3.71 -1.00
CA LEU A 49 -18.22 3.80 -1.93
C LEU A 49 -19.47 4.14 -1.13
N GLY A 50 -19.85 5.41 -1.12
CA GLY A 50 -20.84 5.92 -0.18
C GLY A 50 -20.34 5.75 1.25
N GLN A 51 -21.04 4.96 2.07
CA GLN A 51 -20.63 4.65 3.44
C GLN A 51 -19.78 3.39 3.55
N GLN A 52 -19.69 2.56 2.51
CA GLN A 52 -18.96 1.30 2.58
C GLN A 52 -17.44 1.54 2.40
N LEU A 53 -16.63 1.08 3.35
CA LEU A 53 -15.17 1.00 3.18
C LEU A 53 -14.82 -0.09 2.16
N VAL A 54 -14.06 0.29 1.13
CA VAL A 54 -13.70 -0.64 0.04
C VAL A 54 -12.20 -0.79 -0.16
N ALA A 55 -11.38 0.14 0.32
CA ALA A 55 -9.95 -0.03 0.40
C ALA A 55 -9.35 0.81 1.53
N VAL A 56 -8.23 0.35 2.04
CA VAL A 56 -7.38 1.10 2.98
C VAL A 56 -5.95 0.98 2.50
N ALA A 57 -5.25 2.12 2.42
CA ALA A 57 -3.79 2.14 2.32
C ALA A 57 -3.19 2.61 3.65
N ALA A 58 -2.34 1.78 4.22
CA ALA A 58 -1.49 2.13 5.35
C ALA A 58 -0.23 2.83 4.83
N VAL A 59 0.05 4.02 5.35
CA VAL A 59 1.08 4.94 4.82
C VAL A 59 1.83 5.58 5.98
N ASP A 60 3.17 5.56 5.96
CA ASP A 60 3.97 6.37 6.88
C ASP A 60 4.30 7.73 6.23
N LEU A 61 4.22 8.80 7.01
CA LEU A 61 4.72 10.13 6.61
C LEU A 61 6.22 10.22 6.87
N LEU A 62 6.99 10.61 5.86
CA LEU A 62 8.42 10.86 5.94
C LEU A 62 8.71 12.34 5.69
N LEU A 63 9.95 12.77 5.98
CA LEU A 63 10.37 14.16 5.77
C LEU A 63 10.35 14.57 4.28
N ASP A 64 10.56 13.61 3.39
CA ASP A 64 10.71 13.80 1.95
C ASP A 64 9.67 13.03 1.12
N GLY A 65 8.68 12.42 1.76
CA GLY A 65 7.75 11.56 1.02
C GLY A 65 6.72 10.81 1.85
N LEU A 66 5.99 9.94 1.14
CA LEU A 66 5.08 8.96 1.71
C LEU A 66 5.66 7.56 1.52
N SER A 67 5.57 6.70 2.54
CA SER A 67 5.93 5.29 2.42
C SER A 67 4.68 4.42 2.37
N ALA A 68 4.43 3.79 1.21
CA ALA A 68 3.30 2.89 1.02
C ALA A 68 3.59 1.54 1.70
N ILE A 69 3.03 1.33 2.90
CA ILE A 69 3.29 0.14 3.72
C ILE A 69 2.53 -1.06 3.16
N TYR A 70 1.21 -0.90 3.04
CA TYR A 70 0.33 -1.97 2.59
C TYR A 70 -1.00 -1.41 2.09
N THR A 71 -1.63 -2.11 1.15
CA THR A 71 -2.98 -1.78 0.68
C THR A 71 -3.82 -3.04 0.63
N PHE A 72 -4.95 -3.02 1.32
CA PHE A 72 -5.95 -4.07 1.31
C PHE A 72 -7.30 -3.49 0.87
N PHE A 73 -8.07 -4.28 0.14
CA PHE A 73 -9.28 -3.79 -0.51
C PHE A 73 -10.26 -4.92 -0.81
N GLU A 74 -11.51 -4.55 -1.08
CA GLU A 74 -12.62 -5.46 -1.38
C GLU A 74 -12.31 -6.26 -2.67
N PRO A 75 -12.01 -7.57 -2.58
CA PRO A 75 -11.61 -8.36 -3.73
C PRO A 75 -12.73 -8.49 -4.79
N ALA A 76 -14.00 -8.45 -4.37
CA ALA A 76 -15.15 -8.47 -5.29
C ALA A 76 -15.18 -7.23 -6.21
N LEU A 77 -14.55 -6.14 -5.80
CA LEU A 77 -14.44 -4.89 -6.55
C LEU A 77 -13.12 -4.78 -7.34
N SER A 78 -12.43 -5.90 -7.58
CA SER A 78 -11.17 -5.99 -8.33
C SER A 78 -11.14 -5.23 -9.66
N LYS A 79 -12.26 -5.20 -10.40
CA LYS A 79 -12.41 -4.48 -11.68
C LYS A 79 -12.25 -2.97 -11.57
N ARG A 80 -12.29 -2.41 -10.35
CA ARG A 80 -12.11 -0.97 -10.08
C ARG A 80 -10.63 -0.57 -9.87
N SER A 81 -9.71 -1.53 -9.86
CA SER A 81 -8.27 -1.29 -9.65
C SER A 81 -7.97 -0.49 -8.37
N LEU A 82 -8.62 -0.83 -7.26
CA LEU A 82 -8.54 -0.09 -5.99
C LEU A 82 -7.11 0.07 -5.46
N GLY A 83 -6.25 -0.94 -5.64
CA GLY A 83 -4.83 -0.85 -5.27
C GLY A 83 -4.08 0.23 -6.07
N THR A 84 -4.28 0.28 -7.39
CA THR A 84 -3.71 1.34 -8.25
C THR A 84 -4.25 2.71 -7.86
N LEU A 85 -5.56 2.83 -7.63
CA LEU A 85 -6.18 4.07 -7.20
C LEU A 85 -5.59 4.57 -5.87
N ALA A 86 -5.34 3.67 -4.91
CA ALA A 86 -4.73 4.02 -3.64
C ALA A 86 -3.30 4.58 -3.79
N VAL A 87 -2.50 4.06 -4.73
CA VAL A 87 -1.17 4.63 -5.04
C VAL A 87 -1.30 5.99 -5.70
N LEU A 88 -2.22 6.16 -6.67
CA LEU A 88 -2.45 7.46 -7.32
C LEU A 88 -2.89 8.54 -6.33
N LEU A 89 -3.71 8.18 -5.34
CA LEU A 89 -4.12 9.08 -4.27
C LEU A 89 -2.95 9.44 -3.35
N GLN A 90 -2.05 8.50 -3.06
CA GLN A 90 -0.81 8.80 -2.32
C GLN A 90 0.08 9.76 -3.11
N ILE A 91 0.28 9.56 -4.41
CA ILE A 91 1.03 10.49 -5.29
C ILE A 91 0.39 11.88 -5.26
N GLN A 92 -0.93 11.97 -5.39
CA GLN A 92 -1.63 13.25 -5.30
C GLN A 92 -1.49 13.89 -3.91
N THR A 93 -1.47 13.09 -2.85
CA THR A 93 -1.29 13.58 -1.48
C THR A 93 0.12 14.09 -1.26
N ALA A 94 1.15 13.35 -1.68
CA ALA A 94 2.55 13.78 -1.62
C ALA A 94 2.75 15.12 -2.36
N ALA A 95 2.18 15.25 -3.56
CA ALA A 95 2.24 16.49 -4.33
C ALA A 95 1.60 17.69 -3.59
N ARG A 96 0.48 17.48 -2.88
CA ARG A 96 -0.16 18.53 -2.05
C ARG A 96 0.65 18.90 -0.82
N LEU A 97 1.45 17.96 -0.30
CA LEU A 97 2.34 18.16 0.84
C LEU A 97 3.70 18.70 0.42
N GLU A 98 3.91 18.97 -0.87
CA GLU A 98 5.22 19.35 -1.45
C GLU A 98 6.31 18.30 -1.15
N ALA A 99 5.91 17.04 -0.96
CA ALA A 99 6.80 15.93 -0.69
C ALA A 99 7.21 15.27 -2.03
N PRO A 100 8.51 15.22 -2.35
CA PRO A 100 8.98 14.80 -3.68
C PRO A 100 8.79 13.30 -3.96
N TYR A 101 8.70 12.44 -2.93
CA TYR A 101 8.73 10.99 -3.13
C TYR A 101 7.48 10.25 -2.63
N VAL A 102 7.14 9.17 -3.34
CA VAL A 102 6.28 8.11 -2.83
C VAL A 102 7.05 6.79 -2.93
N TYR A 103 7.43 6.26 -1.79
CA TYR A 103 8.17 5.02 -1.68
C TYR A 103 7.20 3.84 -1.77
N LEU A 104 7.24 3.12 -2.89
CA LEU A 104 6.39 1.93 -3.13
C LEU A 104 6.94 0.65 -2.48
N GLY A 105 8.06 0.74 -1.75
CA GLY A 105 8.75 -0.40 -1.13
C GLY A 105 9.47 -1.31 -2.14
N TYR A 106 9.85 -2.51 -1.68
CA TYR A 106 10.65 -3.46 -2.48
C TYR A 106 10.00 -3.84 -3.82
N TRP A 107 10.82 -4.00 -4.85
CA TRP A 107 10.42 -4.44 -6.17
C TRP A 107 11.30 -5.60 -6.62
N ILE A 108 10.66 -6.67 -7.07
CA ILE A 108 11.30 -7.87 -7.64
C ILE A 108 10.74 -8.00 -9.05
N SER A 109 11.60 -7.90 -10.06
CA SER A 109 11.18 -7.78 -11.47
C SER A 109 10.39 -9.01 -11.96
N GLU A 110 10.72 -10.19 -11.44
CA GLU A 110 10.11 -11.47 -11.76
C GLU A 110 8.79 -11.70 -11.01
N CYS A 111 8.48 -10.87 -10.02
CA CYS A 111 7.26 -11.00 -9.22
C CYS A 111 6.08 -10.31 -9.91
N ARG A 112 5.20 -11.11 -10.53
CA ARG A 112 3.99 -10.61 -11.20
C ARG A 112 3.09 -9.76 -10.29
N LYS A 113 3.04 -10.05 -8.98
CA LYS A 113 2.27 -9.26 -7.98
C LYS A 113 2.82 -7.82 -7.83
N MET A 114 4.06 -7.57 -8.24
CA MET A 114 4.75 -6.26 -8.14
C MET A 114 4.92 -5.55 -9.49
N ALA A 115 4.50 -6.16 -10.60
CA ALA A 115 4.64 -5.60 -11.94
C ALA A 115 3.98 -4.21 -12.08
N TYR A 116 2.94 -3.91 -11.30
CA TYR A 116 2.26 -2.62 -11.35
C TYR A 116 3.14 -1.43 -10.93
N LYS A 117 4.24 -1.65 -10.21
CA LYS A 117 5.08 -0.56 -9.69
C LYS A 117 5.87 0.16 -10.79
N SER A 118 6.27 -0.55 -11.84
CA SER A 118 7.02 0.03 -12.97
C SER A 118 6.18 0.95 -13.85
N GLU A 119 4.84 0.88 -13.73
CA GLU A 119 3.92 1.66 -14.54
C GLU A 119 3.79 3.13 -14.07
N TYR A 120 4.25 3.46 -12.86
CA TYR A 120 4.30 4.84 -12.38
C TYR A 120 5.57 5.50 -12.89
N GLN A 121 5.46 6.71 -13.44
CA GLN A 121 6.60 7.42 -14.04
C GLN A 121 6.58 8.91 -13.65
N PRO A 122 7.75 9.54 -13.42
CA PRO A 122 9.08 8.92 -13.38
C PRO A 122 9.24 7.99 -12.16
N LEU A 123 10.06 6.94 -12.30
CA LEU A 123 10.37 5.99 -11.21
C LEU A 123 11.87 5.84 -11.03
N GLU A 124 12.30 5.87 -9.77
CA GLU A 124 13.67 5.57 -9.36
C GLU A 124 13.75 4.23 -8.64
N ILE A 125 14.89 3.56 -8.77
CA ILE A 125 15.21 2.30 -8.10
C ILE A 125 16.47 2.49 -7.29
N TYR A 126 16.43 2.05 -6.03
CA TYR A 126 17.60 2.00 -5.17
C TYR A 126 18.33 0.67 -5.36
N GLN A 127 19.51 0.70 -5.98
CA GLN A 127 20.33 -0.47 -6.23
C GLN A 127 21.80 -0.16 -5.89
N GLN A 128 22.47 -1.08 -5.21
CA GLN A 128 23.90 -0.96 -4.86
C GLN A 128 24.25 0.38 -4.16
N GLY A 129 23.34 0.88 -3.31
CA GLY A 129 23.57 2.11 -2.54
C GLY A 129 23.28 3.41 -3.30
N LYS A 130 22.68 3.35 -4.49
CA LYS A 130 22.40 4.52 -5.32
C LYS A 130 21.01 4.47 -5.93
N TRP A 131 20.41 5.65 -6.12
CA TRP A 131 19.17 5.83 -6.86
C TRP A 131 19.47 5.97 -8.35
N HIS A 132 18.67 5.29 -9.18
CA HIS A 132 18.76 5.29 -10.64
C HIS A 132 17.36 5.44 -11.23
N LEU A 133 17.20 6.24 -12.28
CA LEU A 133 15.94 6.25 -13.03
C LEU A 133 15.76 4.89 -13.72
N LEU A 134 14.58 4.29 -13.57
CA LEU A 134 14.30 2.98 -14.20
C LEU A 134 14.45 3.03 -15.73
N GLN A 135 14.20 4.17 -16.36
CA GLN A 135 14.37 4.35 -17.81
C GLN A 135 15.84 4.30 -18.27
N GLU A 136 16.79 4.39 -17.36
CA GLU A 136 18.23 4.38 -17.63
C GLU A 136 18.89 3.01 -17.38
N LEU A 137 18.10 2.00 -16.98
CA LEU A 137 18.51 0.62 -16.72
C LEU A 137 18.06 -0.32 -17.84
#